data_AF-A0A257ZTQ2-F1
#
_entry.id   AF-A0A257ZTQ2-F1
#
_cell.length_a   1.000
_cell.length_b   1.000
_cell.length_c   1.000
_cell.angle_alpha   90.00
_cell.angle_beta   90.00
_cell.angle_gamma   90.00
#
_symmetry.space_group_name_H-M   'P 1'
#
loop_
_entity.id
_entity.type
_entity.pdbx_description
1 polymer ?
#
loop_
_entity_poly.entity_id
_entity_poly.type
_entity_poly.pdbx_seq_one_letter_code
_entity_poly.pdbx_strand_id
1 'polypeptide(L)'
;MPLDLSLLARRPAGELSAGQKRRLGLARLLVTGRPVWLLDEPTVSLDAASVSLFAGVIRRHLAGGGAAIIASHVDLALPEARVLELAPYRVRALARDGFDEAFL
;
A
#
# COMPACT_ATOMS: atom_id res chain seq x y z
N MET A 1 -14.04 -0.92 -13.67
CA MET A 1 -13.68 -0.79 -12.23
C MET A 1 -12.20 -0.39 -12.17
N PRO A 2 -11.80 0.56 -11.32
CA PRO A 2 -10.49 1.23 -11.44
C PRO A 2 -9.24 0.37 -11.22
N LEU A 3 -9.39 -0.89 -10.80
CA LEU A 3 -8.27 -1.83 -10.57
C LEU A 3 -8.36 -3.08 -11.46
N ASP A 4 -9.13 -3.03 -12.54
CA ASP A 4 -9.24 -4.12 -13.53
C ASP A 4 -9.55 -5.49 -12.90
N LEU A 5 -10.68 -5.56 -12.20
CA LEU A 5 -11.17 -6.76 -11.51
C LEU A 5 -12.51 -7.28 -12.06
N SER A 6 -13.10 -6.60 -13.05
CA SER A 6 -14.44 -6.90 -13.53
C SER A 6 -14.58 -8.34 -14.06
N LEU A 7 -13.56 -8.83 -14.78
CA LEU A 7 -13.53 -10.21 -15.31
C LEU A 7 -13.26 -11.26 -14.23
N LEU A 8 -12.87 -10.85 -13.03
CA LEU A 8 -12.50 -11.74 -11.92
C LEU A 8 -13.60 -11.82 -10.85
N ALA A 9 -14.70 -11.08 -11.01
CA ALA A 9 -15.72 -10.91 -9.98
C ALA A 9 -16.38 -12.21 -9.48
N ARG A 10 -16.41 -13.26 -10.33
CA ARG A 10 -16.97 -14.58 -9.98
C ARG A 10 -15.91 -15.64 -9.66
N ARG A 11 -14.62 -15.29 -9.72
CA ARG A 11 -13.54 -16.24 -9.47
C ARG A 11 -13.24 -16.33 -7.98
N PRO A 12 -13.10 -17.54 -7.40
CA PRO A 12 -12.71 -17.68 -6.00
C PRO A 12 -11.38 -16.98 -5.71
N ALA A 13 -11.32 -16.22 -4.61
CA ALA A 13 -10.13 -15.44 -4.26
C ALA A 13 -8.85 -16.30 -4.12
N GLY A 14 -9.01 -17.58 -3.73
CA GLY A 14 -7.90 -18.54 -3.62
C GLY A 14 -7.17 -18.80 -4.94
N GLU A 15 -7.88 -18.73 -6.07
CA GLU A 15 -7.37 -19.02 -7.42
C GLU A 15 -6.74 -17.82 -8.12
N LEU A 16 -6.84 -16.63 -7.51
CA LEU A 16 -6.28 -15.42 -8.09
C LEU A 16 -4.74 -15.45 -8.02
N SER A 17 -4.09 -14.89 -9.05
CA SER A 17 -2.65 -14.67 -9.03
C SER A 17 -2.27 -13.69 -7.91
N ALA A 18 -0.99 -13.62 -7.52
CA ALA A 18 -0.53 -12.71 -6.49
C ALA A 18 -0.90 -11.23 -6.80
N GLY A 19 -0.69 -10.79 -8.04
CA GLY A 19 -1.07 -9.44 -8.49
C GLY A 19 -2.58 -9.22 -8.44
N GLN A 20 -3.39 -10.20 -8.86
CA GLN A 20 -4.85 -10.11 -8.78
C GLN A 20 -5.35 -10.04 -7.31
N LYS A 21 -4.77 -10.85 -6.42
CA LYS A 21 -5.03 -10.78 -4.97
C LYS A 21 -4.67 -9.42 -4.39
N ARG A 22 -3.53 -8.85 -4.80
CA ARG A 22 -3.11 -7.51 -4.39
C ARG A 22 -4.11 -6.45 -4.86
N ARG A 23 -4.49 -6.45 -6.16
CA ARG A 23 -5.51 -5.53 -6.70
C ARG A 23 -6.85 -5.69 -5.99
N LEU A 24 -7.27 -6.92 -5.68
CA LEU A 24 -8.48 -7.18 -4.89
C LEU A 24 -8.39 -6.59 -3.47
N GLY A 25 -7.23 -6.74 -2.81
CA GLY A 25 -6.98 -6.11 -1.51
C GLY A 25 -7.10 -4.59 -1.56
N LEU A 26 -6.50 -3.95 -2.57
CA LEU A 26 -6.59 -2.50 -2.79
C LEU A 26 -8.01 -2.04 -3.13
N ALA A 27 -8.79 -2.85 -3.84
CA ALA A 27 -10.18 -2.53 -4.17
C ALA A 27 -11.06 -2.36 -2.91
N ARG A 28 -10.68 -2.96 -1.79
CA ARG A 28 -11.37 -2.77 -0.51
C ARG A 28 -11.30 -1.31 -0.03
N LEU A 29 -10.20 -0.60 -0.31
CA LEU A 29 -10.05 0.82 0.06
C LEU A 29 -11.18 1.66 -0.52
N LEU A 30 -11.55 1.39 -1.78
CA LEU A 30 -12.55 2.12 -2.54
C LEU A 30 -13.97 2.02 -1.96
N VAL A 31 -14.28 0.93 -1.25
CA VAL A 31 -15.61 0.69 -0.67
C VAL A 31 -15.66 1.00 0.83
N THR A 32 -14.50 1.26 1.46
CA THR A 32 -14.44 1.53 2.91
C THR A 32 -14.83 2.94 3.31
N GLY A 33 -14.92 3.87 2.35
CA GLY A 33 -15.27 5.28 2.59
C GLY A 33 -14.35 6.03 3.55
N ARG A 34 -13.14 5.52 3.80
CA ARG A 34 -12.23 6.10 4.80
C ARG A 34 -11.51 7.32 4.23
N PRO A 35 -11.52 8.48 4.92
CA PRO A 35 -10.89 9.70 4.40
C PRO A 35 -9.36 9.63 4.43
N VAL A 36 -8.77 8.84 5.33
CA VAL A 36 -7.31 8.67 5.47
C VAL A 36 -6.94 7.22 5.21
N TRP A 37 -6.00 7.00 4.28
CA TRP A 37 -5.44 5.67 3.97
C TRP A 37 -4.00 5.57 4.45
N LEU A 38 -3.69 4.48 5.16
CA LEU A 38 -2.34 4.10 5.54
C LEU A 38 -1.99 2.82 4.81
N LEU A 39 -0.93 2.86 4.01
CA LEU A 39 -0.60 1.79 3.07
C LEU A 39 0.87 1.42 3.22
N ASP A 40 1.12 0.16 3.57
CA ASP A 40 2.46 -0.40 3.66
C ASP A 40 2.73 -1.29 2.45
N GLU A 41 3.70 -0.89 1.63
CA GLU A 41 4.13 -1.56 0.41
C GLU A 41 2.96 -2.01 -0.50
N PRO A 42 2.06 -1.09 -0.91
CA PRO A 42 0.84 -1.45 -1.62
C PRO A 42 1.07 -1.98 -3.04
N THR A 43 2.25 -1.72 -3.63
CA THR A 43 2.59 -2.07 -5.01
C THR A 43 3.37 -3.37 -5.15
N VAL A 44 3.71 -4.03 -4.04
CA VAL A 44 4.38 -5.34 -4.11
C VAL A 44 3.47 -6.33 -4.85
N SER A 45 4.05 -7.00 -5.85
CA SER A 45 3.39 -7.91 -6.79
C SER A 45 2.51 -7.26 -7.87
N LEU A 46 2.59 -5.93 -8.05
CA LEU A 46 1.95 -5.22 -9.17
C LEU A 46 2.94 -5.00 -10.32
N ASP A 47 2.44 -5.12 -11.55
CA ASP A 47 3.15 -4.65 -12.76
C ASP A 47 2.99 -3.13 -12.94
N ALA A 48 3.75 -2.55 -13.87
CA ALA A 48 3.74 -1.11 -14.13
C ALA A 48 2.35 -0.56 -14.52
N ALA A 49 1.55 -1.36 -15.25
CA ALA A 49 0.18 -0.99 -15.61
C ALA A 49 -0.71 -0.91 -14.36
N SER A 50 -0.59 -1.88 -13.45
CA SER A 50 -1.35 -1.92 -12.21
C SER A 50 -0.91 -0.84 -11.22
N VAL A 51 0.38 -0.47 -11.18
CA VAL A 51 0.87 0.70 -10.43
C VAL A 51 0.24 1.99 -10.96
N SER A 52 0.16 2.15 -12.29
CA SER A 52 -0.48 3.33 -12.91
C SER A 52 -1.98 3.41 -12.58
N LEU A 53 -2.69 2.29 -12.61
CA LEU A 53 -4.09 2.21 -12.17
C LEU A 53 -4.24 2.60 -10.70
N PHE A 54 -3.35 2.11 -9.84
CA PHE A 54 -3.32 2.44 -8.42
C PHE A 54 -3.03 3.92 -8.16
N ALA A 55 -2.08 4.53 -8.89
CA ALA A 55 -1.85 5.97 -8.83
C ALA A 55 -3.12 6.77 -9.19
N GLY A 56 -3.87 6.31 -10.22
CA GLY A 56 -5.17 6.89 -10.56
C GLY A 56 -6.23 6.74 -9.46
N VAL A 57 -6.19 5.66 -8.67
CA VAL A 57 -7.03 5.49 -7.47
C VAL A 57 -6.67 6.51 -6.39
N ILE A 58 -5.39 6.67 -6.09
CA ILE A 58 -4.92 7.66 -5.10
C ILE A 58 -5.34 9.08 -5.51
N ARG A 59 -5.13 9.47 -6.78
CA ARG A 59 -5.55 10.79 -7.29
C ARG A 59 -7.02 11.09 -7.07
N ARG A 60 -7.90 10.12 -7.37
CA ARG A 60 -9.34 10.30 -7.13
C ARG A 60 -9.68 10.44 -5.65
N HIS A 61 -9.00 9.69 -4.78
CA HIS A 61 -9.16 9.81 -3.33
C HIS A 61 -8.76 11.20 -2.83
N LEU A 62 -7.61 11.71 -3.26
CA LEU A 62 -7.14 13.05 -2.92
C LEU A 62 -8.07 14.15 -3.46
N ALA A 63 -8.55 14.02 -4.70
CA ALA A 63 -9.50 14.97 -5.29
C ALA A 63 -10.84 15.02 -4.54
N GLY A 64 -11.21 13.92 -3.86
CA GLY A 64 -12.39 13.85 -2.98
C GLY A 64 -12.18 14.43 -1.58
N GLY A 65 -11.03 15.08 -1.31
CA GLY A 65 -10.68 15.60 0.01
C GLY A 65 -10.05 14.57 0.96
N GLY A 66 -9.70 13.39 0.44
CA GLY A 66 -9.00 12.37 1.21
C GLY A 66 -7.50 12.62 1.35
N ALA A 67 -6.86 11.82 2.20
CA ALA A 67 -5.41 11.78 2.37
C ALA A 67 -4.89 10.33 2.32
N ALA A 68 -3.64 10.15 1.91
CA ALA A 68 -2.96 8.87 1.92
C ALA A 68 -1.51 9.03 2.42
N ILE A 69 -1.08 8.12 3.30
CA ILE A 69 0.32 7.93 3.68
C ILE A 69 0.73 6.57 3.17
N ILE A 70 1.80 6.53 2.39
CA ILE A 70 2.24 5.33 1.69
C ILE A 70 3.71 5.10 2.00
N ALA A 71 4.04 3.94 2.56
CA ALA A 71 5.41 3.46 2.63
C ALA A 71 5.70 2.64 1.37
N SER A 72 6.77 3.00 0.66
CA SER A 72 7.23 2.27 -0.51
C SER A 72 8.70 2.51 -0.78
N HIS A 73 9.34 1.54 -1.44
CA HIS A 73 10.70 1.63 -1.96
C HIS A 73 10.76 1.83 -3.49
N VAL A 74 9.62 2.06 -4.15
CA VAL A 74 9.53 2.28 -5.60
C VAL A 74 8.81 3.59 -5.94
N ASP A 75 9.06 4.13 -7.13
CA ASP A 75 8.30 5.26 -7.65
C ASP A 75 6.86 4.84 -7.94
N LEU A 76 5.90 5.53 -7.31
CA LEU A 76 4.46 5.28 -7.45
C LEU A 76 3.83 6.08 -8.60
N ALA A 77 4.62 6.79 -9.40
CA ALA A 77 4.18 7.70 -10.45
C ALA A 77 3.19 8.76 -9.91
N LEU A 78 3.50 9.32 -8.74
CA LEU A 78 2.74 10.36 -8.03
C LEU A 78 3.62 11.61 -7.82
N PRO A 79 3.93 12.38 -8.88
CA PRO A 79 4.77 13.58 -8.79
C PRO A 79 4.19 14.65 -7.85
N GLU A 80 2.88 14.63 -7.60
CA GLU A 80 2.19 15.52 -6.67
C GLU A 80 2.39 15.14 -5.18
N ALA A 81 2.93 13.96 -4.89
CA ALA A 81 3.13 13.49 -3.53
C ALA A 81 4.34 14.17 -2.89
N ARG A 82 4.19 14.54 -1.61
CA ARG A 82 5.34 14.92 -0.78
C ARG A 82 6.08 13.65 -0.36
N VAL A 83 7.37 13.57 -0.69
CA VAL A 83 8.23 12.45 -0.31
C VAL A 83 8.98 12.79 0.96
N LEU A 84 8.97 11.85 1.92
CA LEU A 84 9.76 11.92 3.14
C LEU A 84 10.77 10.78 3.13
N GLU A 85 12.06 11.12 3.06
CA GLU A 85 13.14 10.16 3.23
C GLU A 85 13.17 9.65 4.68
N LEU A 86 12.95 8.35 4.87
CA LEU A 86 12.91 7.75 6.21
C LEU A 86 14.30 7.38 6.76
N ALA A 87 15.32 7.30 5.91
CA ALA A 87 16.67 6.90 6.31
C ALA A 87 17.26 7.72 7.49
N PRO A 88 17.06 9.05 7.58
CA PRO A 88 17.53 9.85 8.71
C PRO A 88 16.81 9.57 10.04
N TYR A 89 15.60 8.99 10.00
CA TYR A 89 14.76 8.72 11.17
C TYR A 89 14.90 7.28 11.68
N ARG A 90 15.95 6.56 11.26
CA ARG A 90 16.23 5.21 11.76
C ARG A 90 16.36 5.25 13.28
N VAL A 91 15.56 4.42 13.94
CA VAL A 91 15.66 4.20 15.38
C VAL A 91 17.07 3.70 15.67
N ARG A 92 17.82 4.49 16.46
CA ARG A 92 19.05 4.00 17.07
C ARG A 92 18.63 2.82 17.93
N ALA A 93 19.14 1.62 17.65
CA ALA A 93 18.84 0.45 18.47
C ALA A 93 18.97 0.88 19.93
N LEU A 94 17.88 0.79 20.69
CA LEU A 94 17.96 0.87 22.15
C LEU A 94 19.05 -0.12 22.49
N ALA A 95 20.13 0.35 23.15
CA ALA A 95 21.08 -0.55 23.75
C ALA A 95 20.23 -1.59 24.48
N ARG A 96 20.38 -2.86 24.11
CA ARG A 96 19.73 -3.95 24.84
C ARG A 96 20.39 -3.96 26.22
N ASP A 97 19.88 -3.13 27.12
CA ASP A 97 20.25 -3.18 28.52
C ASP A 97 19.62 -4.46 29.07
N GLY A 98 20.43 -5.53 29.07
CA GLY A 98 20.42 -6.56 30.11
C GLY A 98 19.22 -7.51 30.23
N PHE A 99 18.42 -7.77 29.20
CA PHE A 99 17.39 -8.83 29.25
C PHE A 99 17.93 -10.21 28.80
N ASP A 100 19.09 -10.60 29.32
CA ASP A 100 19.66 -11.93 29.12
C ASP A 100 20.30 -12.38 30.43
N GLU A 101 19.49 -12.69 31.45
CA GLU A 101 19.94 -13.45 32.65
C GLU A 101 18.85 -13.92 33.63
N ALA A 102 17.56 -13.89 33.29
CA ALA A 102 16.50 -14.23 34.27
C ALA A 102 15.47 -15.26 33.80
N PHE A 103 15.83 -16.24 32.98
CA PHE A 103 15.05 -17.50 32.84
C PHE A 103 15.98 -18.66 32.42
N LEU A 104 16.83 -19.10 33.35
CA LEU A 104 17.37 -20.46 33.43
C LEU A 104 16.77 -21.16 34.65
#